data_AF-A0A958FHG1-F1
#
_entry.id   AF-A0A958FHG1-F1
#
_cell.length_a   1.000
_cell.length_b   1.000
_cell.length_c   1.000
_cell.angle_alpha   90.00
_cell.angle_beta   90.00
_cell.angle_gamma   90.00
#
_symmetry.space_group_name_H-M   'P 1'
#
loop_
_entity.id
_entity.type
_entity.pdbx_description
1 polymer ?
#
loop_
_entity_poly.entity_id
_entity_poly.type
_entity_poly.pdbx_seq_one_letter_code
_entity_poly.pdbx_strand_id
1 'polypeptide(L)'
;DDALAYIDMPFNFRGERNRESAPKVILRARFAGQDQSWEGYLSRIEGEIDPQSRMIYLVARVEDPYGQRRKMQQVPLTVGLFVEAEIFGRQVSDVVEIPRAALRNGSQVLVVDNQERLYHREVEVIREEGDIAYLRGGLQAGEKICISPLAAVVDGMPVTIVLDDSTPSVSQSGSAGEVQP
;
A
#
# COMPACT_ATOMS: atom_id res chain seq x y z
N ASP A 1 -10.86 -9.02 -7.91
CA ASP A 1 -10.35 -8.65 -6.59
C ASP A 1 -8.86 -8.45 -6.77
N ASP A 2 -8.44 -7.20 -6.88
CA ASP A 2 -7.13 -6.83 -7.45
C ASP A 2 -6.04 -6.72 -6.37
N ALA A 3 -6.42 -6.88 -5.10
CA ALA A 3 -5.53 -6.78 -3.94
C ALA A 3 -4.36 -7.80 -3.99
N LEU A 4 -4.60 -8.98 -4.58
CA LEU A 4 -3.57 -10.01 -4.75
C LEU A 4 -2.41 -9.58 -5.64
N ALA A 5 -2.65 -8.64 -6.57
CA ALA A 5 -1.60 -8.09 -7.42
C ALA A 5 -0.53 -7.34 -6.61
N TYR A 6 -0.84 -6.92 -5.39
CA TYR A 6 0.06 -6.15 -4.54
C TYR A 6 0.78 -6.99 -3.49
N ILE A 7 0.53 -8.30 -3.43
CA ILE A 7 1.22 -9.19 -2.49
C ILE A 7 2.41 -9.84 -3.21
N ASP A 8 3.60 -9.81 -2.60
CA ASP A 8 4.73 -10.62 -3.05
C ASP A 8 4.44 -12.08 -2.73
N MET A 9 3.73 -12.73 -3.64
CA MET A 9 3.36 -14.11 -3.48
C MET A 9 4.61 -14.98 -3.57
N PRO A 10 4.83 -15.91 -2.63
CA PRO A 10 5.84 -16.93 -2.80
C PRO A 10 5.35 -17.92 -3.87
N PHE A 11 5.39 -17.54 -5.16
CA PHE A 11 5.10 -18.41 -6.31
C PHE A 11 6.24 -19.39 -6.56
N ASN A 12 6.80 -19.97 -5.50
CA ASN A 12 7.67 -21.12 -5.64
C ASN A 12 6.81 -22.35 -5.36
N PHE A 13 6.16 -22.84 -6.42
CA PHE A 13 5.48 -24.14 -6.50
C PHE A 13 6.40 -25.35 -6.23
N ARG A 14 7.64 -25.09 -5.80
CA ARG A 14 8.69 -26.09 -5.65
C ARG A 14 9.51 -25.82 -4.40
N GLY A 15 8.90 -25.99 -3.22
CA GLY A 15 9.57 -26.39 -1.97
C GLY A 15 10.75 -25.57 -1.43
N GLU A 16 11.15 -24.46 -2.04
CA GLU A 16 12.29 -23.68 -1.61
C GLU A 16 11.86 -22.56 -0.66
N ARG A 17 12.25 -22.75 0.60
CA ARG A 17 12.13 -21.78 1.70
C ARG A 17 12.91 -20.54 1.32
N ASN A 18 12.24 -19.46 0.95
CA ASN A 18 12.80 -18.14 1.15
C ASN A 18 11.95 -17.36 2.15
N ARG A 19 12.25 -17.56 3.44
CA ARG A 19 11.56 -16.92 4.58
C ARG A 19 11.71 -15.39 4.53
N GLU A 20 12.75 -14.90 3.86
CA GLU A 20 13.05 -13.48 3.69
C GLU A 20 12.13 -12.78 2.67
N SER A 21 11.43 -13.54 1.81
CA SER A 21 10.54 -12.99 0.78
C SER A 21 9.06 -13.25 1.05
N ALA A 22 8.72 -13.90 2.17
CA ALA A 22 7.33 -14.19 2.52
C ALA A 22 6.67 -12.93 3.12
N PRO A 23 5.48 -12.51 2.63
CA PRO A 23 4.75 -11.37 3.17
C PRO A 23 4.56 -11.46 4.68
N LYS A 24 4.91 -10.38 5.40
CA LYS A 24 4.63 -10.28 6.84
C LYS A 24 3.12 -10.26 7.04
N VAL A 25 2.66 -10.94 8.09
CA VAL A 25 1.25 -10.93 8.51
C VAL A 25 1.18 -10.58 9.99
N ILE A 26 0.29 -9.67 10.35
CA ILE A 26 -0.06 -9.36 11.74
C ILE A 26 -1.47 -9.87 11.98
N LEU A 27 -1.63 -10.81 12.91
CA LEU A 27 -2.94 -11.30 13.34
C LEU A 27 -3.35 -10.56 14.61
N ARG A 28 -4.55 -10.00 14.65
CA ARG A 28 -5.10 -9.28 15.80
C ARG A 28 -6.39 -9.91 16.27
N ALA A 29 -6.58 -10.01 17.58
CA ALA A 29 -7.86 -10.39 18.17
C ALA A 29 -8.04 -9.79 19.56
N ARG A 30 -9.28 -9.53 19.92
CA ARG A 30 -9.64 -9.15 21.29
C ARG A 30 -9.95 -10.41 22.10
N PHE A 31 -9.11 -10.74 23.06
CA PHE A 31 -9.26 -11.91 23.93
C PHE A 31 -9.17 -11.50 25.40
N ALA A 32 -10.10 -12.00 26.23
CA ALA A 32 -10.20 -11.66 27.65
C ALA A 32 -10.21 -10.14 27.91
N GLY A 33 -10.84 -9.37 27.01
CA GLY A 33 -10.94 -7.91 27.10
C GLY A 33 -9.70 -7.14 26.64
N GLN A 34 -8.61 -7.83 26.28
CA GLN A 34 -7.35 -7.23 25.83
C GLN A 34 -7.11 -7.50 24.34
N ASP A 35 -6.53 -6.53 23.63
CA ASP A 35 -6.09 -6.73 22.26
C ASP A 35 -4.77 -7.50 22.25
N GLN A 36 -4.77 -8.59 21.49
CA GLN A 36 -3.64 -9.48 21.31
C GLN A 36 -3.17 -9.41 19.87
N SER A 37 -1.86 -9.52 19.68
CA SER A 37 -1.23 -9.49 18.37
C SER A 37 -0.21 -10.62 18.25
N TRP A 38 -0.20 -11.27 17.08
CA TRP A 38 0.78 -12.29 16.72
C TRP A 38 1.39 -11.97 15.38
N GLU A 39 2.71 -11.96 15.32
CA GLU A 39 3.45 -11.80 14.08
C GLU A 39 3.65 -13.15 13.40
N GLY A 40 3.41 -13.18 12.10
CA GLY A 40 3.62 -14.33 11.26
C GLY A 40 4.02 -13.94 9.84
N TYR A 41 4.04 -14.93 8.97
CA TYR A 41 4.34 -14.76 7.56
C TYR A 41 3.44 -15.63 6.70
N LEU A 42 3.10 -15.16 5.50
CA LEU A 42 2.32 -15.93 4.55
C LEU A 42 3.15 -17.12 4.06
N SER A 43 2.64 -18.33 4.27
CA SER A 43 3.37 -19.57 3.96
C SER A 43 2.93 -20.24 2.67
N ARG A 44 1.67 -20.02 2.24
CA ARG A 44 1.05 -20.67 1.10
C ARG A 44 -0.27 -20.00 0.72
N ILE A 45 -0.64 -20.16 -0.56
CA ILE A 45 -2.00 -20.00 -1.10
C ILE A 45 -2.55 -21.40 -1.38
N GLU A 46 -3.77 -21.70 -0.98
CA GLU A 46 -4.41 -22.96 -1.39
C GLU A 46 -4.85 -22.86 -2.86
N GLY A 47 -4.47 -23.86 -3.65
CA GLY A 47 -4.36 -23.77 -5.11
C GLY A 47 -5.66 -23.85 -5.90
N GLU A 48 -6.83 -23.68 -5.27
CA GLU A 48 -8.11 -23.68 -5.96
C GLU A 48 -8.88 -22.42 -5.56
N ILE A 49 -9.11 -21.55 -6.54
CA ILE A 49 -10.06 -20.44 -6.40
C ILE A 49 -11.42 -21.11 -6.34
N ASP A 50 -12.14 -20.93 -5.23
CA ASP A 50 -13.52 -21.42 -5.15
C ASP A 50 -14.34 -20.71 -6.23
N PRO A 51 -14.85 -21.41 -7.25
CA PRO A 51 -15.53 -20.79 -8.38
C PRO A 51 -16.90 -20.21 -8.00
N GLN A 52 -17.47 -20.61 -6.86
CA GLN A 52 -18.73 -20.07 -6.36
C GLN A 52 -18.52 -18.77 -5.56
N SER A 53 -17.52 -18.75 -4.68
CA SER A 53 -17.27 -17.59 -3.81
C SER A 53 -16.24 -16.60 -4.38
N ARG A 54 -15.43 -17.01 -5.37
CA ARG A 54 -14.25 -16.28 -5.89
C ARG A 54 -13.25 -15.90 -4.80
N MET A 55 -13.25 -16.63 -3.69
CA MET A 55 -12.33 -16.45 -2.58
C MET A 55 -11.07 -17.25 -2.79
N ILE A 56 -9.95 -16.73 -2.28
CA ILE A 56 -8.67 -17.42 -2.23
C ILE A 56 -8.31 -17.66 -0.77
N TYR A 57 -7.91 -18.89 -0.45
CA TYR A 57 -7.47 -19.25 0.89
C TYR A 57 -5.96 -19.04 1.04
N LEU A 58 -5.60 -18.31 2.09
CA LEU A 58 -4.22 -17.98 2.44
C LEU A 58 -3.86 -18.64 3.78
N VAL A 59 -2.67 -19.21 3.86
CA VAL A 59 -2.16 -19.86 5.08
C VAL A 59 -1.01 -19.05 5.65
N ALA A 60 -1.27 -18.30 6.72
CA ALA A 60 -0.25 -17.63 7.51
C ALA A 60 0.34 -18.57 8.58
N ARG A 61 1.64 -18.46 8.84
CA ARG A 61 2.34 -19.23 9.88
C ARG A 61 2.86 -18.29 10.96
N VAL A 62 2.51 -18.60 12.21
CA VAL A 62 3.07 -17.98 13.42
C VAL A 62 4.06 -18.97 14.03
N GLU A 63 5.25 -18.52 14.43
CA GLU A 63 6.34 -19.41 14.87
C GLU A 63 6.13 -20.00 16.26
N ASP A 64 5.60 -19.19 17.16
CA ASP A 64 5.31 -19.57 18.55
C ASP A 64 3.88 -19.15 18.90
N PRO A 65 2.87 -19.78 18.28
CA PRO A 65 1.47 -19.39 18.46
C PRO A 65 1.02 -19.53 19.92
N TYR A 66 1.68 -20.39 20.70
CA TYR A 66 1.32 -20.67 22.09
C TYR A 66 2.24 -19.96 23.11
N GLY A 67 3.19 -19.13 22.66
CA GLY A 67 4.09 -18.38 23.55
C GLY A 67 5.02 -19.24 24.41
N GLN A 68 5.34 -20.46 23.97
CA GLN A 68 6.13 -21.41 24.77
C GLN A 68 7.61 -21.03 24.86
N ARG A 69 8.12 -20.25 23.90
CA ARG A 69 9.53 -19.83 23.83
C ARG A 69 9.76 -18.46 24.44
N ARG A 70 8.76 -17.58 24.43
CA ARG A 70 8.85 -16.25 25.06
C ARG A 70 8.39 -16.34 26.52
N LYS A 71 9.28 -15.99 27.47
CA LYS A 71 8.98 -15.94 28.91
C LYS A 71 7.95 -14.88 29.33
N MET A 72 7.40 -14.09 28.40
CA MET A 72 6.39 -13.07 28.68
C MET A 72 5.02 -13.50 28.14
N GLN A 73 4.03 -13.47 29.04
CA GLN A 73 2.57 -13.27 28.96
C GLN A 73 1.89 -13.03 27.59
N GLN A 74 2.32 -13.64 26.50
CA GLN A 74 1.60 -13.60 25.23
C GLN A 74 0.45 -14.61 25.31
N VAL A 75 -0.77 -14.14 25.11
CA VAL A 75 -1.94 -15.02 25.06
C VAL A 75 -1.77 -16.01 23.90
N PRO A 76 -2.03 -17.31 24.12
CA PRO A 76 -1.92 -18.30 23.05
C PRO A 76 -2.95 -18.03 21.95
N LEU A 77 -2.48 -18.02 20.71
CA LEU A 77 -3.31 -18.13 19.51
C LEU A 77 -3.89 -19.54 19.47
N THR A 78 -5.10 -19.68 20.02
CA THR A 78 -5.81 -20.95 20.14
C THR A 78 -6.59 -21.29 18.86
N VAL A 79 -6.72 -22.58 18.58
CA VAL A 79 -7.53 -23.06 17.46
C VAL A 79 -8.99 -22.64 17.67
N GLY A 80 -9.60 -22.09 16.63
CA GLY A 80 -10.99 -21.59 16.66
C GLY A 80 -11.13 -20.12 17.07
N LEU A 81 -10.04 -19.44 17.43
CA LEU A 81 -10.07 -17.99 17.63
C LEU A 81 -10.21 -17.26 16.30
N PHE A 82 -11.18 -16.36 16.21
CA PHE A 82 -11.32 -15.44 15.09
C PHE A 82 -10.31 -14.30 15.23
N VAL A 83 -9.57 -14.04 14.15
CA VAL A 83 -8.55 -12.99 14.09
C VAL A 83 -8.78 -12.12 12.87
N GLU A 84 -8.42 -10.85 12.98
CA GLU A 84 -8.23 -9.96 11.85
C GLU A 84 -6.78 -10.12 11.35
N ALA A 85 -6.59 -10.27 10.04
CA ALA A 85 -5.28 -10.44 9.44
C ALA A 85 -4.90 -9.20 8.62
N GLU A 86 -3.84 -8.53 9.04
CA GLU A 86 -3.19 -7.46 8.29
C GLU A 86 -2.02 -8.06 7.52
N ILE A 87 -2.13 -8.11 6.19
CA ILE A 87 -1.14 -8.73 5.30
C ILE A 87 -0.36 -7.62 4.60
N PHE A 88 0.96 -7.60 4.79
CA PHE A 88 1.82 -6.58 4.23
C PHE A 88 2.19 -6.95 2.79
N GLY A 89 1.77 -6.12 1.85
CA GLY A 89 2.08 -6.26 0.43
C GLY A 89 3.48 -5.75 0.07
N ARG A 90 3.72 -5.65 -1.24
CA ARG A 90 4.92 -5.06 -1.85
C ARG A 90 5.13 -3.63 -1.36
N GLN A 91 6.33 -3.36 -0.87
CA GLN A 91 6.75 -1.98 -0.66
C GLN A 91 7.07 -1.35 -2.01
N VAL A 92 6.50 -0.18 -2.25
CA VAL A 92 6.77 0.59 -3.46
C VAL A 92 7.44 1.90 -3.05
N SER A 93 8.63 2.15 -3.58
CA SER A 93 9.35 3.41 -3.42
C SER A 93 8.98 4.41 -4.52
N ASP A 94 9.29 5.69 -4.27
CA ASP A 94 9.10 6.79 -5.23
C ASP A 94 7.64 6.96 -5.69
N VAL A 95 6.73 6.93 -4.71
CA VAL A 95 5.30 7.09 -4.93
C VAL A 95 4.85 8.45 -4.42
N VAL A 96 4.04 9.14 -5.23
CA VAL A 96 3.36 10.38 -4.87
C VAL A 96 1.87 10.10 -4.73
N GLU A 97 1.30 10.54 -3.60
CA GLU A 97 -0.13 10.54 -3.38
C GLU A 97 -0.75 11.83 -3.91
N ILE A 98 -1.80 11.71 -4.73
CA ILE A 98 -2.56 12.86 -5.23
C ILE A 98 -4.06 12.65 -5.05
N PRO A 99 -4.87 13.73 -4.94
CA PRO A 99 -6.31 13.63 -5.10
C PRO A 99 -6.65 13.07 -6.49
N ARG A 100 -7.56 12.10 -6.54
CA ARG A 100 -8.01 11.47 -7.79
C ARG A 100 -8.55 12.48 -8.80
N ALA A 101 -9.14 13.57 -8.32
CA ALA A 101 -9.62 14.69 -9.15
C ALA A 101 -8.52 15.37 -9.99
N ALA A 102 -7.24 15.25 -9.59
CA ALA A 102 -6.12 15.80 -10.36
C ALA A 102 -5.70 14.89 -11.53
N LEU A 103 -6.08 13.61 -11.51
CA LEU A 103 -5.77 12.65 -12.57
C LEU A 103 -6.73 12.83 -13.75
N ARG A 104 -6.17 12.86 -14.95
CA ARG A 104 -6.88 13.05 -16.22
C ARG A 104 -6.54 11.95 -17.19
N ASN A 105 -7.56 11.53 -17.94
CA ASN A 105 -7.43 10.49 -18.98
C ASN A 105 -6.77 9.18 -18.48
N GLY A 106 -6.78 8.92 -17.17
CA GLY A 106 -6.21 7.73 -16.53
C GLY A 106 -4.68 7.72 -16.36
N SER A 107 -3.92 8.66 -16.92
CA SER A 107 -2.44 8.67 -16.83
C SER A 107 -1.79 10.03 -17.02
N GLN A 108 -2.54 11.12 -16.87
CA GLN A 108 -2.05 12.48 -17.04
C GLN A 108 -2.41 13.36 -15.85
N VAL A 109 -1.54 14.31 -15.53
CA VAL A 109 -1.80 15.37 -14.55
C VAL A 109 -1.45 16.72 -15.15
N LEU A 110 -2.01 17.77 -14.57
CA LEU A 110 -1.69 19.14 -14.96
C LEU A 110 -0.79 19.75 -13.90
N VAL A 111 0.41 20.16 -14.29
CA VAL A 111 1.40 20.75 -13.39
C VAL A 111 1.57 22.23 -13.69
N VAL A 112 1.66 23.02 -12.63
CA VAL A 112 1.91 24.46 -12.70
C VAL A 112 3.39 24.71 -12.48
N ASP A 113 4.04 25.37 -13.43
CA ASP A 113 5.45 25.76 -13.33
C ASP A 113 5.66 27.00 -12.45
N ASN A 114 6.92 27.40 -12.30
CA ASN A 114 7.30 28.58 -11.52
C ASN A 114 6.87 29.92 -12.15
N GLN A 115 6.42 29.90 -13.41
CA GLN A 115 5.88 31.07 -14.14
C GLN A 115 4.35 31.09 -14.12
N GLU A 116 3.71 30.27 -13.28
CA GLU A 116 2.26 30.11 -13.19
C GLU A 116 1.63 29.68 -14.52
N ARG A 117 2.32 28.81 -15.25
CA ARG A 117 1.85 28.22 -16.50
C ARG A 117 1.58 26.75 -16.31
N LEU A 118 0.52 26.30 -16.97
CA LEU A 118 0.01 24.95 -16.79
C LEU A 118 0.41 24.05 -17.97
N TYR A 119 0.85 22.83 -17.67
CA TYR A 119 1.31 21.85 -18.65
C TYR A 119 0.78 20.45 -18.34
N HIS A 120 0.52 19.69 -19.40
CA HIS A 120 0.26 18.27 -19.30
C HIS A 120 1.54 17.50 -18.97
N ARG A 121 1.40 16.49 -18.11
CA ARG A 121 2.48 15.61 -17.66
C ARG A 121 1.96 14.18 -17.61
N GLU A 122 2.68 13.25 -18.23
CA GLU A 122 2.38 11.83 -18.10
C GLU A 122 2.91 11.27 -16.77
N VAL A 123 2.14 10.37 -16.18
CA VAL A 123 2.44 9.72 -14.90
C VAL A 123 2.11 8.23 -14.98
N GLU A 124 2.85 7.41 -14.23
CA GLU A 124 2.52 5.99 -14.06
C GLU A 124 1.57 5.83 -12.88
N VAL A 125 0.32 5.43 -13.11
CA VAL A 125 -0.63 5.17 -12.02
C VAL A 125 -0.38 3.76 -11.47
N ILE A 126 0.01 3.68 -10.20
CA ILE A 126 0.20 2.39 -9.51
C ILE A 126 -1.13 1.87 -9.00
N ARG A 127 -1.93 2.74 -8.38
CA ARG A 127 -3.19 2.38 -7.73
C ARG A 127 -4.11 3.56 -7.59
N GLU A 128 -5.41 3.32 -7.72
CA GLU A 128 -6.48 4.25 -7.34
C GLU A 128 -7.30 3.63 -6.22
N GLU A 129 -7.56 4.40 -5.15
CA GLU A 129 -8.37 3.96 -4.02
C GLU A 129 -9.21 5.13 -3.50
N GLY A 130 -10.55 4.98 -3.59
CA GLY A 130 -11.47 6.04 -3.22
C GLY A 130 -11.21 7.34 -3.98
N ASP A 131 -10.89 8.40 -3.24
CA ASP A 131 -10.59 9.74 -3.74
C ASP A 131 -9.08 10.02 -3.89
N ILE A 132 -8.25 8.98 -3.79
CA ILE A 132 -6.79 9.08 -3.83
C ILE A 132 -6.23 8.25 -4.99
N ALA A 133 -5.17 8.76 -5.64
CA ALA A 133 -4.37 8.02 -6.61
C ALA A 133 -2.89 8.04 -6.21
N TYR A 134 -2.23 6.89 -6.37
CA TYR A 134 -0.81 6.67 -6.11
C TYR A 134 -0.08 6.60 -7.44
N LEU A 135 0.85 7.53 -7.65
CA LEU A 135 1.60 7.68 -8.90
C LEU A 135 3.08 7.36 -8.70
N ARG A 136 3.73 6.78 -9.70
CA ARG A 136 5.20 6.66 -9.77
C ARG A 136 5.73 7.57 -10.86
N GLY A 137 6.78 8.31 -10.54
CA GLY A 137 7.47 9.16 -11.50
C GLY A 137 6.57 10.25 -12.08
N GLY A 138 7.18 11.07 -12.94
CA GLY A 138 6.46 12.17 -13.60
C GLY A 138 6.13 13.36 -12.70
N LEU A 139 6.30 13.28 -11.37
CA LEU A 139 6.10 14.39 -10.43
C LEU A 139 7.25 14.47 -9.41
N GLN A 140 7.57 15.68 -8.98
CA GLN A 140 8.54 15.97 -7.93
C GLN A 140 7.87 16.59 -6.71
N ALA A 141 8.48 16.37 -5.53
CA ALA A 141 7.99 16.96 -4.29
C ALA A 141 8.01 18.50 -4.37
N GLY A 142 6.91 19.13 -3.96
CA GLY A 142 6.74 20.58 -3.99
C GLY A 142 6.19 21.15 -5.30
N GLU A 143 5.99 20.31 -6.33
CA GLU A 143 5.27 20.72 -7.53
C GLU A 143 3.78 20.94 -7.25
N LYS A 144 3.20 21.93 -7.94
CA LYS A 144 1.78 22.27 -7.80
C LYS A 144 0.99 21.60 -8.91
N ILE A 145 -0.03 20.83 -8.54
CA ILE A 145 -0.93 20.17 -9.49
C ILE A 145 -2.29 20.84 -9.50
N CYS A 146 -2.96 20.85 -10.65
CA CYS A 146 -4.31 21.39 -10.78
C CYS A 146 -5.35 20.30 -10.50
N ILE A 147 -6.13 20.49 -9.43
CA ILE A 147 -7.25 19.62 -9.04
C ILE A 147 -8.59 20.06 -9.62
N SER A 148 -8.69 21.30 -10.12
CA SER A 148 -9.95 21.89 -10.58
C SER A 148 -10.34 21.40 -11.98
N PRO A 149 -11.63 21.17 -12.25
CA PRO A 149 -12.08 20.83 -13.60
C PRO A 149 -11.87 22.03 -14.53
N LEU A 150 -11.11 21.82 -15.60
CA LEU A 150 -10.86 22.80 -16.65
C LEU A 150 -11.41 22.22 -17.96
N ALA A 151 -12.31 22.97 -18.61
CA ALA A 151 -13.01 22.52 -19.82
C ALA A 151 -12.10 22.46 -21.05
N ALA A 152 -11.12 23.37 -21.13
CA ALA A 152 -10.11 23.38 -22.17
C ALA A 152 -8.79 23.83 -21.56
N VAL A 153 -7.72 23.09 -21.86
CA VAL A 153 -6.37 23.36 -21.39
C VAL A 153 -5.44 23.34 -22.58
N VAL A 154 -4.54 24.31 -22.63
CA VAL A 154 -3.45 24.38 -23.61
C VAL A 154 -2.16 24.55 -22.82
N ASP A 155 -1.14 23.80 -23.20
CA ASP A 155 0.19 23.92 -22.58
C ASP A 155 0.69 25.36 -22.63
N GLY A 156 1.21 25.84 -21.51
CA GLY A 156 1.72 27.20 -21.37
C GLY A 156 0.65 28.26 -21.06
N MET A 157 -0.62 27.85 -20.87
CA MET A 157 -1.70 28.75 -20.46
C MET A 157 -1.40 29.35 -19.07
N PRO A 158 -1.51 30.68 -18.89
CA PRO A 158 -1.34 31.31 -17.59
C PRO A 158 -2.51 30.96 -16.67
N VAL A 159 -2.22 30.69 -15.40
CA VAL A 159 -3.21 30.34 -14.39
C VAL A 159 -3.01 31.16 -13.12
N THR A 160 -4.08 31.38 -12.37
CA THR A 160 -3.99 31.93 -11.01
C THR A 160 -4.16 30.80 -10.02
N ILE A 161 -3.20 30.69 -9.10
CA ILE A 161 -3.17 29.60 -8.13
C ILE A 161 -4.04 29.98 -6.92
N VAL A 162 -5.03 29.15 -6.63
CA VAL A 162 -5.77 29.17 -5.36
C VAL A 162 -5.36 27.91 -4.62
N LEU A 163 -4.64 28.07 -3.51
CA LEU A 163 -4.22 26.94 -2.69
C LEU A 163 -5.42 26.47 -1.86
N ASP A 164 -5.76 25.19 -2.01
CA ASP A 164 -6.67 24.50 -1.09
C ASP A 164 -5.80 23.84 -0.01
N ASP A 165 -5.94 24.28 1.25
CA ASP A 165 -5.12 23.83 2.38
C ASP A 165 -5.45 22.40 2.84
N SER A 166 -6.35 21.70 2.16
CA SER A 166 -6.67 20.29 2.40
C SER A 166 -5.60 19.36 1.80
N THR A 167 -4.41 19.38 2.41
CA THR A 167 -3.23 18.60 1.98
C THR A 167 -3.23 17.18 2.57
N PRO A 168 -3.21 16.11 1.75
CA PRO A 168 -2.52 14.88 2.14
C PRO A 168 -1.00 15.14 2.06
N SER A 169 -0.33 14.85 3.17
CA SER A 169 1.10 15.12 3.38
C SER A 169 1.94 14.17 2.54
N VAL A 170 2.89 14.72 1.75
CA VAL A 170 3.92 13.94 1.06
C VAL A 170 4.79 13.23 2.09
N SER A 171 4.44 11.98 2.42
CA SER A 171 5.23 11.13 3.31
C SER A 171 6.24 10.35 2.48
N GLN A 172 7.41 10.95 2.24
CA GLN A 172 8.57 10.20 1.74
C GLN A 172 9.00 9.21 2.83
N SER A 173 8.57 7.95 2.72
CA SER A 173 9.14 6.86 3.54
C SER A 173 10.48 6.44 2.95
N GLY A 174 11.54 7.17 3.31
CA GLY A 174 12.92 6.72 3.11
C GLY A 174 13.34 5.80 4.25
N SER A 175 13.62 4.52 3.94
CA SER A 175 14.22 3.58 4.90
C SER A 175 15.75 3.56 4.78
N ALA A 176 16.38 3.89 5.91
CA ALA A 176 17.47 3.17 6.59
C ALA A 176 18.83 2.92 5.89
N GLY A 177 19.82 3.68 6.37
CA GLY A 177 21.20 3.28 6.71
C GLY A 177 21.70 4.40 7.64
N GLU A 178 22.25 4.21 8.83
CA GLU A 178 23.29 3.28 9.26
C GLU A 178 23.35 3.29 10.80
N VAL A 179 23.66 2.13 11.39
CA VAL A 179 23.83 1.91 12.82
C VAL A 179 25.25 2.34 13.23
N GLN A 180 25.38 3.13 14.29
CA GLN A 180 26.66 3.43 14.94
C GLN A 180 26.61 2.98 16.42
N PRO A 181 27.77 2.67 17.02
CA PRO A 181 28.00 1.52 17.91
C PRO A 181 27.41 1.63 19.31
#